data_AF-A0A239B6G4-F1
#
_entry.id   AF-A0A239B6G4-F1
#
_cell.length_a   1.000
_cell.length_b   1.000
_cell.length_c   1.000
_cell.angle_alpha   90.00
_cell.angle_beta   90.00
_cell.angle_gamma   90.00
#
_symmetry.space_group_name_H-M   'P 1'
#
loop_
_entity.id
_entity.type
_entity.pdbx_description
1 polymer ?
#
loop_
_entity_poly.entity_id
_entity_poly.type
_entity_poly.pdbx_seq_one_letter_code
_entity_poly.pdbx_strand_id
1 'polypeptide(L)'
;MYRTRPTTRRALAGALLGTALLLSACSADDDVAAGEDTAALGDVAGADVPEECTAAFPLTVTGDADIADVESVPADFPPPPDGATLCETGGTADGGQEYANYASGLGAEEVLAHYESAAPGAERTETGLGEPAVSGTAGGVFWQVEPVDGGFRLVFAAA
;
A
#
# COMPACT_ATOMS: atom_id res chain seq x y z
N MET A 1 35.73 28.84 -17.09
CA MET A 1 34.76 29.50 -17.99
C MET A 1 33.37 29.33 -17.40
N TYR A 2 32.82 30.38 -16.78
CA TYR A 2 31.45 30.42 -16.26
C TYR A 2 30.48 30.71 -17.42
N ARG A 3 29.44 29.89 -17.59
CA ARG A 3 28.26 30.24 -18.40
C ARG A 3 27.01 30.09 -17.55
N THR A 4 26.68 31.18 -16.89
CA THR A 4 25.34 31.51 -16.38
C THR A 4 24.36 31.53 -17.56
N ARG A 5 23.22 30.83 -17.45
CA ARG A 5 22.06 31.03 -18.34
C ARG A 5 20.87 31.55 -17.54
N PRO A 6 20.25 32.66 -17.97
CA PRO A 6 19.15 33.30 -17.28
C PRO A 6 17.78 32.65 -17.57
N THR A 7 16.92 32.82 -16.57
CA THR A 7 15.47 32.63 -16.47
C THR A 7 14.65 32.96 -17.71
N THR A 8 13.57 32.21 -17.94
CA THR A 8 12.37 32.73 -18.62
C THR A 8 11.12 32.16 -17.95
N ARG A 9 10.44 33.01 -17.17
CA ARG A 9 9.06 32.80 -16.73
C ARG A 9 8.15 33.00 -17.94
N ARG A 10 7.23 32.06 -18.19
CA ARG A 10 6.03 32.33 -19.01
C ARG A 10 4.81 32.02 -18.18
N ALA A 11 4.07 33.08 -17.89
CA ALA A 11 2.74 33.08 -17.32
C ALA A 11 1.76 32.41 -18.31
N LEU A 12 0.87 31.57 -17.78
CA LEU A 12 -0.34 31.15 -18.48
C LEU A 12 -1.53 31.73 -17.72
N ALA A 13 -2.16 32.70 -18.37
CA ALA A 13 -3.43 33.27 -17.98
C ALA A 13 -4.54 32.61 -18.80
N GLY A 14 -5.62 32.22 -18.11
CA GLY A 14 -6.99 32.33 -18.60
C GLY A 14 -7.57 31.20 -19.45
N ALA A 15 -8.68 30.64 -18.96
CA ALA A 15 -9.93 30.33 -19.68
C ALA A 15 -10.81 29.48 -18.74
N LEU A 16 -11.84 30.05 -18.10
CA LEU A 16 -13.22 30.21 -18.58
C LEU A 16 -14.15 29.15 -17.98
N LEU A 17 -15.05 29.65 -17.12
CA LEU A 17 -16.25 29.00 -16.63
C LEU A 17 -17.12 28.48 -17.78
N GLY A 18 -17.81 27.37 -17.52
CA GLY A 18 -19.15 27.18 -18.05
C GLY A 18 -19.50 25.77 -18.50
N THR A 19 -20.09 25.00 -17.59
CA THR A 19 -21.13 24.03 -17.97
C THR A 19 -22.04 23.78 -16.78
N ALA A 20 -23.13 24.54 -16.72
CA ALA A 20 -24.30 24.19 -15.93
C ALA A 20 -24.97 22.99 -16.60
N LEU A 21 -24.85 21.82 -15.99
CA LEU A 21 -25.64 20.65 -16.34
C LEU A 21 -26.96 20.73 -15.56
N LEU A 22 -28.02 20.98 -16.32
CA LEU A 22 -29.41 20.82 -15.92
C LEU A 22 -29.64 19.37 -15.51
N LEU A 23 -29.66 19.10 -14.20
CA LEU A 23 -30.22 17.85 -13.68
C LEU A 23 -31.73 17.92 -13.84
N SER A 24 -32.20 17.18 -14.85
CA SER A 24 -33.59 16.83 -15.07
C SER A 24 -34.18 16.21 -13.80
N ALA A 25 -35.15 16.91 -13.22
CA ALA A 25 -36.14 16.32 -12.34
C ALA A 25 -36.90 15.25 -13.14
N CYS A 26 -36.58 13.98 -12.89
CA CYS A 26 -37.43 12.86 -13.25
C CYS A 26 -38.02 12.33 -11.94
N SER A 27 -39.23 12.79 -11.62
CA SER A 27 -40.07 12.15 -10.62
C SER A 27 -40.53 10.81 -11.20
N ALA A 28 -40.08 9.72 -10.59
CA ALA A 28 -40.75 8.44 -10.67
C ALA A 28 -41.11 8.08 -9.22
N ASP A 29 -42.33 8.45 -8.85
CA ASP A 29 -43.09 7.81 -7.78
C ASP A 29 -43.36 6.38 -8.25
N ASP A 30 -42.59 5.42 -7.70
CA ASP A 30 -42.96 4.01 -7.72
C ASP A 30 -42.69 3.51 -6.30
N ASP A 31 -43.78 3.21 -5.60
CA ASP A 31 -43.80 2.52 -4.31
C ASP A 31 -43.04 1.19 -4.40
N VAL A 32 -41.75 1.21 -4.08
CA VAL A 32 -40.99 -0.02 -3.83
C VAL A 32 -41.07 -0.29 -2.34
N ALA A 33 -41.90 -1.27 -2.01
CA ALA A 33 -42.05 -1.84 -0.69
C ALA A 33 -40.70 -1.97 0.03
N ALA A 34 -40.67 -1.49 1.27
CA ALA A 34 -39.67 -1.83 2.26
C ALA A 34 -39.66 -3.36 2.44
N GLY A 35 -38.81 -4.03 1.68
CA GLY A 35 -38.31 -5.38 1.91
C GLY A 35 -36.80 -5.25 1.96
N GLU A 36 -36.26 -5.55 3.13
CA GLU A 36 -34.86 -5.41 3.52
C GLU A 36 -33.94 -6.28 2.64
N ASP A 37 -33.58 -5.79 1.47
CA ASP A 37 -32.44 -6.27 0.68
C ASP A 37 -31.29 -5.26 0.78
N THR A 38 -30.97 -4.83 2.00
CA THR A 38 -29.57 -4.55 2.32
C THR A 38 -28.87 -5.90 2.27
N ALA A 39 -28.48 -6.30 1.06
CA ALA A 39 -27.51 -7.35 0.83
C ALA A 39 -26.41 -7.17 1.87
N ALA A 40 -26.21 -8.21 2.66
CA ALA A 40 -25.21 -8.34 3.68
C ALA A 40 -23.81 -8.14 3.07
N LEU A 41 -23.42 -6.88 2.88
CA LEU A 41 -22.03 -6.44 2.78
C LEU A 41 -21.45 -6.19 4.18
N GLY A 42 -22.27 -6.32 5.22
CA GLY A 42 -21.90 -6.13 6.62
C GLY A 42 -21.41 -7.39 7.34
N ASP A 43 -21.24 -8.51 6.64
CA ASP A 43 -20.82 -9.79 7.24
C ASP A 43 -19.93 -10.62 6.30
N VAL A 44 -19.08 -9.93 5.52
CA VAL A 44 -17.88 -10.51 4.90
C VAL A 44 -16.61 -10.08 5.65
N ALA A 45 -16.76 -9.51 6.85
CA ALA A 45 -15.72 -9.51 7.88
C ALA A 45 -15.68 -10.90 8.53
N GLY A 46 -15.43 -11.92 7.71
CA GLY A 46 -15.24 -13.28 8.19
C GLY A 46 -13.86 -13.42 8.81
N ALA A 47 -13.84 -13.51 10.14
CA ALA A 47 -12.73 -13.91 11.02
C ALA A 47 -11.75 -12.82 11.45
N ASP A 48 -11.81 -12.49 12.75
CA ASP A 48 -10.71 -12.14 13.67
C ASP A 48 -9.54 -11.28 13.13
N VAL A 49 -9.81 -10.33 12.23
CA VAL A 49 -8.78 -9.37 11.78
C VAL A 49 -8.43 -8.44 12.95
N PRO A 50 -7.15 -8.32 13.35
CA PRO A 50 -6.74 -7.40 14.41
C PRO A 50 -7.13 -5.95 14.10
N GLU A 51 -7.52 -5.18 15.11
CA GLU A 51 -7.93 -3.78 14.92
C GLU A 51 -6.80 -2.95 14.28
N GLU A 52 -5.55 -3.19 14.67
CA GLU A 52 -4.39 -2.52 14.06
C GLU A 52 -4.25 -2.81 12.57
N CYS A 53 -4.68 -3.99 12.11
CA CYS A 53 -4.63 -4.38 10.72
C CYS A 53 -5.68 -3.65 9.90
N THR A 54 -6.91 -3.53 10.41
CA THR A 54 -7.96 -2.74 9.74
C THR A 54 -7.66 -1.25 9.69
N ALA A 55 -6.88 -0.73 10.66
CA ALA A 55 -6.47 0.67 10.68
C ALA A 55 -5.42 0.98 9.59
N ALA A 56 -4.40 0.14 9.44
CA ALA A 56 -3.34 0.32 8.45
C ALA A 56 -3.76 -0.15 7.04
N PHE A 57 -4.56 -1.21 6.96
CA PHE A 57 -5.00 -1.86 5.73
C PHE A 57 -6.52 -2.10 5.77
N PRO A 58 -7.36 -1.08 5.45
CA PRO A 58 -8.82 -1.18 5.56
C PRO A 58 -9.49 -2.21 4.65
N LEU A 59 -8.75 -2.75 3.68
CA LEU A 59 -9.22 -3.77 2.75
C LEU A 59 -8.78 -5.19 3.15
N THR A 60 -8.05 -5.36 4.26
CA THR A 60 -7.70 -6.68 4.79
C THR A 60 -8.96 -7.39 5.25
N VAL A 61 -9.18 -8.59 4.71
CA VAL A 61 -10.38 -9.42 4.96
C VAL A 61 -10.07 -10.75 5.63
N THR A 62 -8.79 -11.04 5.90
CA THR A 62 -8.33 -12.34 6.43
C THR A 62 -7.58 -12.12 7.74
N GLY A 63 -7.99 -12.79 8.82
CA GLY A 63 -7.33 -12.70 10.15
C GLY A 63 -6.15 -13.67 10.34
N ASP A 64 -5.99 -14.67 9.48
CA ASP A 64 -5.04 -15.77 9.63
C ASP A 64 -3.79 -15.65 8.73
N ALA A 65 -3.27 -14.44 8.51
CA ALA A 65 -2.10 -14.25 7.64
C ALA A 65 -0.86 -14.97 8.19
N ASP A 66 -0.18 -15.75 7.35
CA ASP A 66 1.08 -16.44 7.68
C ASP A 66 2.18 -16.03 6.71
N ILE A 67 3.37 -15.69 7.23
CA ILE A 67 4.53 -15.35 6.41
C ILE A 67 5.02 -16.55 5.60
N ALA A 68 4.71 -17.77 6.05
CA ALA A 68 5.01 -19.00 5.31
C ALA A 68 4.24 -19.09 3.97
N ASP A 69 3.19 -18.29 3.78
CA ASP A 69 2.45 -18.20 2.51
C ASP A 69 3.18 -17.35 1.45
N VAL A 70 4.26 -16.66 1.82
CA VAL A 70 5.10 -15.88 0.90
C VAL A 70 6.33 -16.70 0.52
N GLU A 71 6.26 -17.38 -0.63
CA GLU A 71 7.27 -18.36 -1.04
C GLU A 71 8.62 -17.72 -1.41
N SER A 72 8.60 -16.45 -1.83
CA SER A 72 9.78 -15.70 -2.26
C SER A 72 10.60 -15.12 -1.10
N VAL A 73 10.21 -15.26 0.17
CA VAL A 73 11.01 -14.71 1.29
C VAL A 73 12.38 -15.37 1.33
N PRO A 74 13.49 -14.61 1.20
CA PRO A 74 14.82 -15.17 1.31
C PRO A 74 15.07 -15.78 2.71
N ALA A 75 15.75 -16.92 2.78
CA ALA A 75 15.99 -17.63 4.04
C ALA A 75 16.69 -16.77 5.13
N ASP A 76 17.55 -15.85 4.71
CA ASP A 76 18.30 -14.93 5.60
C ASP A 76 17.66 -13.53 5.66
N PHE A 77 16.40 -13.37 5.24
CA PHE A 77 15.69 -12.09 5.30
C PHE A 77 15.43 -11.70 6.77
N PRO A 78 15.68 -10.45 7.17
CA PRO A 78 15.50 -10.07 8.56
C PRO A 78 14.02 -10.15 8.98
N PRO A 79 13.75 -10.47 10.26
CA PRO A 79 12.40 -10.41 10.78
C PRO A 79 11.87 -8.97 10.78
N PRO A 80 10.54 -8.79 10.82
CA PRO A 80 9.94 -7.47 10.97
C PRO A 80 10.36 -6.81 12.29
N PRO A 81 10.26 -5.47 12.41
CA PRO A 81 10.51 -4.79 13.67
C PRO A 81 9.64 -5.33 14.81
N ASP A 82 10.17 -5.29 16.03
CA ASP A 82 9.44 -5.75 17.21
C ASP A 82 8.08 -5.04 17.35
N GLY A 83 7.04 -5.83 17.63
CA GLY A 83 5.68 -5.32 17.79
C GLY A 83 4.94 -5.02 16.48
N ALA A 84 5.50 -5.39 15.32
CA ALA A 84 4.75 -5.42 14.07
C ALA A 84 3.82 -6.65 14.02
N THR A 85 2.60 -6.46 13.52
CA THR A 85 1.58 -7.51 13.34
C THR A 85 1.41 -7.80 11.86
N LEU A 86 1.58 -9.06 11.45
CA LEU A 86 1.30 -9.46 10.06
C LEU A 86 -0.22 -9.44 9.82
N CYS A 87 -0.64 -8.67 8.83
CA CYS A 87 -2.05 -8.41 8.55
C CYS A 87 -2.55 -9.12 7.29
N GLU A 88 -1.69 -9.24 6.28
CA GLU A 88 -2.08 -9.81 5.01
C GLU A 88 -0.84 -10.32 4.27
N THR A 89 -0.99 -11.45 3.59
CA THR A 89 -0.04 -11.94 2.60
C THR A 89 -0.77 -12.17 1.28
N GLY A 90 -0.04 -12.11 0.18
CA GLY A 90 -0.62 -12.37 -1.13
C GLY A 90 0.38 -12.20 -2.25
N GLY A 91 -0.12 -12.25 -3.48
CA GLY A 91 0.73 -12.10 -4.67
C GLY A 91 -0.06 -12.00 -5.96
N THR A 92 0.65 -11.82 -7.05
CA THR A 92 0.07 -11.84 -8.39
C THR A 92 -0.28 -13.27 -8.79
N ALA A 93 -1.31 -13.45 -9.63
CA ALA A 93 -1.81 -14.77 -10.02
C ALA A 93 -0.77 -15.63 -10.78
N ASP A 94 0.24 -14.99 -11.37
CA ASP A 94 1.36 -15.61 -12.07
C ASP A 94 2.58 -15.87 -11.16
N GLY A 95 2.51 -15.50 -9.87
CA GLY A 95 3.59 -15.67 -8.90
C GLY A 95 4.80 -14.75 -9.14
N GLY A 96 4.66 -13.73 -9.99
CA GLY A 96 5.75 -12.81 -10.34
C GLY A 96 6.09 -11.82 -9.23
N GLN A 97 5.15 -11.57 -8.32
CA GLN A 97 5.33 -10.71 -7.15
C GLN A 97 4.49 -11.22 -6.00
N GLU A 98 5.06 -11.21 -4.80
CA GLU A 98 4.39 -11.51 -3.54
C GLU A 98 4.56 -10.35 -2.57
N TYR A 99 3.70 -10.27 -1.55
CA TYR A 99 3.75 -9.23 -0.54
C TYR A 99 3.34 -9.73 0.84
N ALA A 100 3.81 -9.01 1.85
CA ALA A 100 3.37 -9.12 3.24
C ALA A 100 3.14 -7.72 3.82
N ASN A 101 1.93 -7.47 4.31
CA ASN A 101 1.52 -6.19 4.90
C ASN A 101 1.54 -6.31 6.42
N TYR A 102 2.23 -5.40 7.10
CA TYR A 102 2.38 -5.39 8.55
C TYR A 102 1.84 -4.09 9.15
N ALA A 103 0.96 -4.20 10.16
CA ALA A 103 0.64 -3.08 11.02
C ALA A 103 1.80 -2.84 12.01
N SER A 104 2.09 -1.58 12.32
CA SER A 104 3.15 -1.22 13.25
C SER A 104 2.88 0.15 13.88
N GLY A 105 3.30 0.30 15.15
CA GLY A 105 3.31 1.59 15.83
C GLY A 105 4.55 2.46 15.51
N LEU A 106 5.49 1.96 14.71
CA LEU A 106 6.71 2.68 14.35
C LEU A 106 6.45 3.73 13.27
N GLY A 107 7.20 4.84 13.32
CA GLY A 107 7.21 5.80 12.23
C GLY A 107 7.93 5.25 10.98
N ALA A 108 7.62 5.82 9.82
CA ALA A 108 8.20 5.42 8.54
C ALA A 108 9.74 5.35 8.56
N GLU A 109 10.42 6.37 9.10
CA GLU A 109 11.88 6.37 9.18
C GLU A 109 12.44 5.29 10.11
N GLU A 110 11.73 4.92 11.17
CA GLU A 110 12.15 3.86 12.08
C GLU A 110 12.04 2.49 11.41
N VAL A 111 10.95 2.26 10.66
CA VAL A 111 10.78 1.05 9.84
C VAL A 111 11.90 0.96 8.80
N LEU A 112 12.17 2.02 8.05
CA LEU A 112 13.21 2.01 7.03
C LEU A 112 14.59 1.82 7.64
N ALA A 113 14.90 2.49 8.75
CA ALA A 113 16.17 2.32 9.45
C ALA A 113 16.39 0.89 9.98
N HIS A 114 15.32 0.21 10.43
CA HIS A 114 15.38 -1.20 10.83
C HIS A 114 15.90 -2.06 9.67
N TYR A 115 15.25 -2.02 8.52
CA TYR A 115 15.63 -2.85 7.37
C TYR A 115 16.96 -2.45 6.75
N GLU A 116 17.33 -1.17 6.73
CA GLU A 116 18.67 -0.76 6.32
C GLU A 116 19.78 -1.36 7.17
N SER A 117 19.55 -1.42 8.48
CA SER A 117 20.55 -1.94 9.41
C SER A 117 20.60 -3.48 9.42
N ALA A 118 19.46 -4.12 9.17
CA ALA A 118 19.28 -5.56 9.33
C ALA A 118 19.47 -6.36 8.04
N ALA A 119 19.11 -5.80 6.87
CA ALA A 119 19.20 -6.49 5.59
C ALA A 119 20.54 -6.21 4.88
N PRO A 120 21.34 -7.24 4.55
CA PRO A 120 22.55 -7.06 3.75
C PRO A 120 22.22 -6.49 2.37
N GLY A 121 22.96 -5.46 1.94
CA GLY A 121 22.76 -4.85 0.62
C GLY A 121 21.49 -3.99 0.50
N ALA A 122 20.90 -3.60 1.63
CA ALA A 122 19.83 -2.61 1.68
C ALA A 122 20.30 -1.24 1.20
N GLU A 123 19.48 -0.59 0.38
CA GLU A 123 19.70 0.77 -0.12
C GLU A 123 18.42 1.61 0.03
N ARG A 124 18.57 2.90 0.36
CA ARG A 124 17.45 3.85 0.22
C ARG A 124 17.09 4.01 -1.23
N THR A 125 15.80 3.88 -1.49
CA THR A 125 15.21 4.06 -2.80
C THR A 125 13.93 4.88 -2.69
N GLU A 126 13.26 5.03 -3.83
CA GLU A 126 11.94 5.63 -3.90
C GLU A 126 11.01 4.64 -4.61
N THR A 127 9.76 4.57 -4.19
CA THR A 127 8.72 3.83 -4.92
C THR A 127 8.49 4.45 -6.30
N GLY A 128 7.71 3.77 -7.15
CA GLY A 128 7.29 4.35 -8.43
C GLY A 128 6.51 5.67 -8.32
N LEU A 129 6.06 6.03 -7.10
CA LEU A 129 5.34 7.27 -6.78
C LEU A 129 6.25 8.32 -6.12
N GLY A 130 7.53 8.03 -5.92
CA GLY A 130 8.48 8.95 -5.27
C GLY A 130 8.43 8.93 -3.75
N GLU A 131 7.83 7.89 -3.15
CA GLU A 131 7.80 7.75 -1.69
C GLU A 131 9.07 7.04 -1.18
N PRO A 132 9.63 7.42 -0.02
CA PRO A 132 10.82 6.77 0.52
C PRO A 132 10.61 5.27 0.71
N ALA A 133 11.59 4.48 0.28
CA ALA A 133 11.61 3.04 0.43
C ALA A 133 13.02 2.56 0.80
N VAL A 134 13.11 1.29 1.20
CA VAL A 134 14.37 0.56 1.31
C VAL A 134 14.22 -0.70 0.47
N SER A 135 15.19 -0.99 -0.39
CA SER A 135 15.17 -2.20 -1.21
C SER A 135 16.54 -2.84 -1.32
N GLY A 136 16.57 -4.06 -1.83
CA GLY A 136 17.80 -4.79 -2.05
C GLY A 136 17.56 -6.09 -2.81
N THR A 137 18.60 -6.93 -2.85
CA THR A 137 18.51 -8.26 -3.46
C THR A 137 19.18 -9.28 -2.57
N ALA A 138 18.48 -10.38 -2.29
CA ALA A 138 19.00 -11.50 -1.51
C ALA A 138 18.54 -12.82 -2.14
N GLY A 139 19.46 -13.76 -2.36
CA GLY A 139 19.13 -15.08 -2.90
C GLY A 139 18.51 -15.08 -4.32
N GLY A 140 18.71 -14.02 -5.12
CA GLY A 140 18.05 -13.87 -6.43
C GLY A 140 16.63 -13.30 -6.37
N VAL A 141 16.21 -12.80 -5.21
CA VAL A 141 14.92 -12.15 -4.99
C VAL A 141 15.17 -10.67 -4.73
N PHE A 142 14.50 -9.83 -5.50
CA PHE A 142 14.32 -8.41 -5.21
C PHE A 142 13.32 -8.26 -4.08
N TRP A 143 13.63 -7.40 -3.12
CA TRP A 143 12.73 -7.06 -2.03
C TRP A 143 12.66 -5.54 -1.85
N GLN A 144 11.51 -5.06 -1.40
CA GLN A 144 11.28 -3.65 -1.10
C GLN A 144 10.38 -3.48 0.13
N VAL A 145 10.73 -2.54 0.98
CA VAL A 145 9.98 -2.08 2.15
C VAL A 145 9.38 -0.71 1.82
N GLU A 146 8.06 -0.60 1.91
CA GLU A 146 7.30 0.62 1.66
C GLU A 146 6.52 0.98 2.94
N PRO A 147 6.84 2.10 3.62
CA PRO A 147 6.05 2.54 4.76
C PRO A 147 4.67 3.01 4.31
N VAL A 148 3.67 2.73 5.13
CA VAL A 148 2.32 3.27 4.98
C VAL A 148 1.86 3.86 6.31
N ASP A 149 0.74 4.57 6.32
CA ASP A 149 0.18 5.04 7.59
C ASP A 149 -0.24 3.85 8.46
N GLY A 150 0.26 3.79 9.70
CA GLY A 150 0.01 2.69 10.62
C GLY A 150 0.73 1.37 10.32
N GLY A 151 1.66 1.32 9.36
CA GLY A 151 2.32 0.06 9.01
C GLY A 151 3.38 0.14 7.91
N PHE A 152 3.64 -0.98 7.27
CA PHE A 152 4.51 -1.08 6.10
C PHE A 152 4.16 -2.30 5.25
N ARG A 153 4.56 -2.25 3.98
CA ARG A 153 4.45 -3.35 3.03
C ARG A 153 5.84 -3.86 2.69
N LEU A 154 5.99 -5.18 2.72
CA LEU A 154 7.09 -5.89 2.10
C LEU A 154 6.63 -6.41 0.74
N VAL A 155 7.43 -6.21 -0.29
CA VAL A 155 7.22 -6.72 -1.64
C VAL A 155 8.41 -7.59 -2.02
N PHE A 156 8.16 -8.76 -2.60
CA PHE A 156 9.17 -9.70 -3.09
C PHE A 156 8.90 -10.01 -4.56
N ALA A 157 9.96 -10.11 -5.37
CA ALA A 157 9.89 -10.50 -6.77
C ALA A 157 11.20 -11.16 -7.22
N ALA A 158 11.15 -11.97 -8.27
CA ALA A 158 12.37 -12.48 -8.90
C ALA A 158 13.24 -11.31 -9.43
N ALA A 159 14.53 -11.31 -9.12
CA ALA A 159 15.49 -10.29 -9.54
C ALA A 159 16.06 -10.51 -10.95
#